data_AF-I8AF50-F1
#
_entry.id   AF-I8AF50-F1
#
_cell.length_a   1.000
_cell.length_b   1.000
_cell.length_c   1.000
_cell.angle_alpha   90.00
_cell.angle_beta   90.00
_cell.angle_gamma   90.00
#
_symmetry.space_group_name_H-M   'P 1'
#
loop_
_entity.id
_entity.type
_entity.pdbx_description
1 polymer ?
#
loop_
_entity_poly.entity_id
_entity_poly.type
_entity_poly.pdbx_seq_one_letter_code
_entity_poly.pdbx_strand_id
1 'polypeptide(L)'
;MSLLHTAIVMYVCFLIIFFVFIFRGEKKENPNEKAVFSSLIAAIALALIPTIVIMGVIFVTTGSTSLLVDFFSLKIDYQQIIVVSISMVVYAFTIDYLFVAIGKRLLGDRGLIVAFASVFRFLCGYIACMICDIGTYDTIKLSLGLVLFWFVLESVFAKKERRDQGMKL
;
A
#
# COMPACT_ATOMS: atom_id res chain seq x y z
N MET A 1 8.40 15.46 3.87
CA MET A 1 6.93 15.52 4.10
C MET A 1 6.58 14.77 5.38
N SER A 2 5.65 15.25 6.20
CA SER A 2 5.20 14.49 7.38
C SER A 2 4.02 13.58 7.03
N LEU A 3 3.81 12.49 7.79
CA LEU A 3 2.66 11.58 7.60
C LEU A 3 1.32 12.31 7.62
N LEU A 4 1.21 13.38 8.42
CA LEU A 4 0.03 14.23 8.48
C LEU A 4 -0.21 14.97 7.15
N HIS A 5 0.85 15.48 6.52
CA HIS A 5 0.73 16.09 5.18
C HIS A 5 0.25 15.06 4.15
N THR A 6 0.81 13.84 4.17
CA THR A 6 0.37 12.75 3.28
C THR A 6 -1.10 12.40 3.50
N ALA A 7 -1.55 12.34 4.75
CA ALA A 7 -2.96 12.08 5.09
C ALA A 7 -3.89 13.16 4.56
N ILE A 8 -3.53 14.45 4.74
CA ILE A 8 -4.33 15.57 4.24
C ILE A 8 -4.42 15.53 2.71
N VAL A 9 -3.30 15.31 2.01
CA VAL A 9 -3.28 15.26 0.54
C VAL A 9 -4.20 14.14 0.04
N MET A 10 -4.09 12.93 0.60
CA MET A 10 -4.97 11.82 0.21
C MET A 10 -6.43 12.08 0.53
N TYR A 11 -6.72 12.65 1.71
CA TYR A 11 -8.08 13.01 2.09
C TYR A 11 -8.70 14.00 1.11
N VAL A 12 -7.97 15.06 0.74
CA VAL A 12 -8.43 16.05 -0.23
C VAL A 12 -8.64 15.42 -1.60
N CYS A 13 -7.74 14.53 -2.05
CA CYS A 13 -7.93 13.80 -3.30
C CYS A 13 -9.22 12.97 -3.31
N PHE A 14 -9.45 12.16 -2.27
CA PHE A 14 -10.68 11.35 -2.18
C PHE A 14 -11.93 12.21 -2.04
N LEU A 15 -11.86 13.30 -1.26
CA LEU A 15 -12.96 14.23 -1.11
C LEU A 15 -13.35 14.83 -2.47
N ILE A 16 -12.39 15.28 -3.28
CA ILE A 16 -12.68 15.82 -4.61
C ILE A 16 -13.31 14.74 -5.50
N ILE A 17 -12.77 13.52 -5.51
CA ILE A 17 -13.30 12.41 -6.32
C ILE A 17 -14.74 12.11 -5.94
N PHE A 18 -15.03 11.91 -4.65
CA PHE A 18 -16.37 11.59 -4.18
C PHE A 18 -17.33 12.76 -4.31
N PHE A 19 -16.87 13.99 -4.07
CA PHE A 19 -17.69 15.18 -4.27
C PHE A 19 -18.13 15.30 -5.72
N VAL A 20 -17.20 15.17 -6.68
CA VAL A 20 -17.53 15.21 -8.11
C VAL A 20 -18.47 14.08 -8.49
N PHE A 21 -18.27 12.88 -7.95
CA PHE A 21 -19.12 11.73 -8.24
C PHE A 21 -20.55 11.91 -7.72
N ILE A 22 -20.71 12.28 -6.45
CA ILE A 22 -22.01 12.45 -5.80
C ILE A 22 -22.72 13.69 -6.36
N PHE A 23 -22.01 14.80 -6.55
CA PHE A 23 -22.61 16.02 -7.10
C PHE A 23 -23.12 15.82 -8.53
N ARG A 24 -22.39 15.07 -9.38
CA ARG A 24 -22.89 14.72 -10.73
C ARG A 24 -24.10 13.79 -10.69
N GLY A 25 -24.20 12.94 -9.66
CA GLY A 25 -25.38 12.11 -9.38
C GLY A 25 -26.58 12.97 -8.98
N GLU A 26 -26.45 13.76 -7.91
CA GLU A 26 -27.55 14.56 -7.38
C GLU A 26 -28.00 15.69 -8.32
N LYS A 27 -27.10 16.31 -9.08
CA LYS A 27 -27.48 17.35 -10.06
C LYS A 27 -28.38 16.82 -11.19
N LYS A 28 -28.30 15.52 -11.51
CA LYS A 28 -29.24 14.89 -12.46
C LYS A 28 -30.64 14.72 -11.88
N GLU A 29 -30.77 14.71 -10.56
CA GLU A 29 -31.99 14.33 -9.85
C GLU A 29 -32.68 15.53 -9.16
N ASN A 30 -31.92 16.53 -8.70
CA ASN A 30 -32.46 17.77 -8.10
C ASN A 30 -31.45 18.94 -8.17
N PRO A 31 -31.68 19.99 -8.98
CA PRO A 31 -30.73 21.09 -9.18
C PRO A 31 -30.69 22.15 -8.06
N ASN A 32 -31.14 21.84 -6.85
CA ASN A 32 -31.25 22.79 -5.74
C ASN A 32 -29.95 22.94 -4.92
N GLU A 33 -29.76 24.09 -4.26
CA GLU A 33 -28.63 24.34 -3.33
C GLU A 33 -28.51 23.29 -2.21
N LYS A 34 -29.62 22.68 -1.80
CA LYS A 34 -29.63 21.58 -0.81
C LYS A 34 -28.85 20.35 -1.28
N ALA A 35 -28.78 20.11 -2.59
CA ALA A 35 -27.99 19.03 -3.18
C ALA A 35 -26.48 19.31 -3.04
N VAL A 36 -26.04 20.57 -3.15
CA VAL A 36 -24.62 20.92 -2.94
C VAL A 36 -24.18 20.59 -1.51
N PHE A 37 -25.00 20.97 -0.51
CA PHE A 37 -24.69 20.69 0.89
C PHE A 37 -24.77 19.20 1.23
N SER A 38 -25.78 18.48 0.72
CA SER A 38 -25.93 17.04 0.98
C SER A 38 -24.79 16.23 0.36
N SER A 39 -24.45 16.52 -0.91
CA SER A 39 -23.32 15.90 -1.59
C SER A 39 -21.97 16.19 -0.92
N LEU A 40 -21.76 17.39 -0.36
CA LEU A 40 -20.54 17.71 0.38
C LEU A 40 -20.41 16.89 1.66
N ILE A 41 -21.47 16.79 2.46
CA ILE A 41 -21.48 16.01 3.71
C ILE A 41 -21.24 14.52 3.41
N ALA A 42 -21.91 14.00 2.39
CA ALA A 42 -21.74 12.62 1.96
C ALA A 42 -20.30 12.36 1.48
N ALA A 43 -19.72 13.27 0.69
CA ALA A 43 -18.33 13.15 0.20
C ALA A 43 -17.30 13.20 1.34
N ILE A 44 -17.50 14.06 2.34
CA ILE A 44 -16.65 14.13 3.55
C ILE A 44 -16.64 12.78 4.27
N ALA A 45 -17.83 12.24 4.56
CA ALA A 45 -17.97 10.96 5.26
C ALA A 45 -17.36 9.80 4.45
N LEU A 46 -17.58 9.76 3.13
CA LEU A 46 -17.05 8.71 2.27
C LEU A 46 -15.52 8.79 2.12
N ALA A 47 -14.95 9.99 2.03
CA ALA A 47 -13.51 10.18 1.83
C ALA A 47 -12.67 9.76 3.05
N LEU A 48 -13.23 9.85 4.26
CA LEU A 48 -12.58 9.42 5.50
C LEU A 48 -12.23 7.92 5.47
N ILE A 49 -13.12 7.07 4.96
CA ILE A 49 -12.96 5.61 4.98
C ILE A 49 -11.70 5.14 4.23
N PRO A 50 -11.54 5.39 2.92
CA PRO A 50 -10.34 4.96 2.19
C PRO A 50 -9.10 5.68 2.70
N THR A 51 -9.21 6.93 3.18
CA THR A 51 -8.07 7.64 3.77
C THR A 51 -7.55 6.91 5.02
N ILE A 52 -8.42 6.53 5.95
CA ILE A 52 -8.04 5.81 7.16
C ILE A 52 -7.43 4.45 6.81
N VAL A 53 -8.03 3.71 5.87
CA VAL A 53 -7.52 2.40 5.43
C VAL A 53 -6.13 2.54 4.85
N ILE A 54 -5.92 3.44 3.88
CA ILE A 54 -4.63 3.62 3.21
C ILE A 54 -3.58 4.17 4.19
N MET A 55 -3.93 5.14 5.04
CA MET A 55 -3.03 5.64 6.08
C MET A 55 -2.65 4.56 7.08
N GLY A 56 -3.57 3.68 7.46
CA GLY A 56 -3.27 2.53 8.31
C GLY A 56 -2.23 1.61 7.68
N VAL A 57 -2.37 1.31 6.38
CA VAL A 57 -1.38 0.50 5.66
C VAL A 57 -0.03 1.22 5.55
N ILE A 58 -0.01 2.52 5.21
CA ILE A 58 1.22 3.34 5.16
C ILE A 58 1.91 3.38 6.52
N PHE A 59 1.14 3.48 7.62
CA PHE A 59 1.70 3.49 8.96
C PHE A 59 2.38 2.16 9.29
N VAL A 60 1.74 1.03 8.95
CA VAL A 60 2.33 -0.30 9.14
C VAL A 60 3.59 -0.48 8.30
N THR A 61 3.57 -0.10 7.01
CA THR A 61 4.77 -0.22 6.16
C THR A 61 5.89 0.71 6.61
N THR A 62 5.58 1.97 6.97
CA THR A 62 6.57 2.92 7.51
C THR A 62 7.18 2.38 8.80
N GLY A 63 6.36 1.89 9.74
CA GLY A 63 6.84 1.28 10.98
C GLY A 63 7.74 0.07 10.74
N SER A 64 7.36 -0.83 9.82
CA SER A 64 8.19 -1.98 9.45
C SER A 64 9.51 -1.58 8.81
N THR A 65 9.51 -0.56 7.94
CA THR A 65 10.71 -0.06 7.27
C THR A 65 11.64 0.60 8.29
N SER A 66 11.12 1.39 9.22
CA SER A 66 11.91 1.97 10.32
C SER A 66 12.56 0.91 11.20
N LEU A 67 11.82 -0.16 11.56
CA LEU A 67 12.40 -1.28 12.32
C LEU A 67 13.54 -1.97 11.56
N LEU A 68 13.42 -2.12 10.24
CA LEU A 68 14.50 -2.68 9.41
C LEU A 68 15.70 -1.73 9.32
N VAL A 69 15.46 -0.41 9.25
CA VAL A 69 16.51 0.62 9.27
C VAL A 69 17.33 0.51 10.55
N ASP A 70 16.67 0.42 11.70
CA ASP A 70 17.34 0.27 12.99
C ASP A 70 18.07 -1.08 13.10
N PHE A 71 17.41 -2.18 12.69
CA PHE A 71 17.97 -3.53 12.75
C PHE A 71 19.24 -3.68 11.91
N PHE A 72 19.29 -3.09 10.72
CA PHE A 72 20.45 -3.13 9.83
C PHE A 72 21.41 -1.95 10.02
N SER A 73 21.12 -1.03 10.96
CA SER A 73 21.90 0.20 11.20
C SER A 73 22.11 1.01 9.91
N LEU A 74 21.04 1.17 9.12
CA LEU A 74 21.04 1.85 7.83
C LEU A 74 21.06 3.37 8.03
N LYS A 75 21.80 4.12 7.21
CA LYS A 75 21.84 5.58 7.27
C LYS A 75 20.79 6.19 6.35
N ILE A 76 19.52 6.00 6.71
CA ILE A 76 18.38 6.42 5.90
C ILE A 76 17.58 7.47 6.68
N ASP A 77 17.26 8.59 6.02
CA ASP A 77 16.46 9.65 6.61
C ASP A 77 14.97 9.23 6.70
N TYR A 78 14.27 9.76 7.70
CA TYR A 78 12.84 9.46 7.89
C TYR A 78 11.99 9.83 6.67
N GLN A 79 12.35 10.86 5.91
CA GLN A 79 11.64 11.21 4.68
C GLN A 79 11.80 10.14 3.60
N GLN A 80 12.98 9.53 3.47
CA GLN A 80 13.23 8.44 2.53
C GLN A 80 12.43 7.20 2.93
N ILE A 81 12.33 6.89 4.23
CA ILE A 81 11.49 5.80 4.77
C ILE A 81 10.03 5.96 4.35
N ILE A 82 9.48 7.18 4.49
CA ILE A 82 8.09 7.46 4.09
C ILE A 82 7.91 7.24 2.58
N VAL A 83 8.82 7.75 1.75
CA VAL A 83 8.71 7.63 0.29
C VAL A 83 8.81 6.18 -0.17
N VAL A 84 9.74 5.40 0.39
CA VAL A 84 9.85 3.95 0.12
C VAL A 84 8.56 3.24 0.55
N SER A 85 8.02 3.58 1.72
CA SER A 85 6.80 2.97 2.23
C SER A 85 5.59 3.26 1.36
N ILE A 86 5.38 4.51 0.94
CA ILE A 86 4.31 4.88 0.00
C ILE A 86 4.48 4.14 -1.33
N SER A 87 5.71 4.07 -1.86
CA SER A 87 5.99 3.37 -3.11
C SER A 87 5.64 1.88 -3.02
N MET A 88 5.98 1.23 -1.90
CA MET A 88 5.64 -0.16 -1.65
C MET A 88 4.13 -0.38 -1.48
N VAL A 89 3.42 0.56 -0.85
CA VAL A 89 1.95 0.50 -0.75
C VAL A 89 1.30 0.63 -2.13
N VAL A 90 1.74 1.59 -2.95
CA VAL A 90 1.25 1.73 -4.32
C VAL A 90 1.51 0.44 -5.11
N TYR A 91 2.72 -0.11 -5.03
CA TYR A 91 3.06 -1.39 -5.65
C TYR A 91 2.11 -2.51 -5.19
N ALA A 92 1.91 -2.67 -3.88
CA ALA A 92 1.09 -3.72 -3.30
C ALA A 92 -0.37 -3.66 -3.79
N PHE A 93 -0.94 -2.46 -3.92
CA PHE A 93 -2.33 -2.29 -4.36
C PHE A 93 -2.52 -2.34 -5.89
N THR A 94 -1.48 -2.08 -6.68
CA THR A 94 -1.63 -1.94 -8.15
C THR A 94 -0.96 -3.08 -8.92
N ILE A 95 0.31 -3.33 -8.63
CA ILE A 95 1.18 -4.15 -9.48
C ILE A 95 1.30 -5.58 -8.92
N ASP A 96 1.26 -5.77 -7.61
CA ASP A 96 1.45 -7.08 -6.97
C ASP A 96 0.42 -8.11 -7.48
N TYR A 97 -0.85 -7.72 -7.56
CA TYR A 97 -1.91 -8.58 -8.10
C TYR A 97 -1.65 -9.02 -9.55
N LEU A 98 -1.12 -8.11 -10.38
CA LEU A 98 -0.82 -8.40 -11.78
C LEU A 98 0.30 -9.46 -11.87
N PHE A 99 1.38 -9.32 -11.11
CA PHE A 99 2.48 -10.29 -11.12
C PHE A 99 2.09 -11.64 -10.56
N VAL A 100 1.30 -11.68 -9.48
CA VAL A 100 0.78 -12.94 -8.95
C VAL A 100 -0.13 -13.64 -9.98
N ALA A 101 -0.98 -12.90 -10.69
CA ALA A 101 -1.84 -13.44 -11.73
C ALA A 101 -1.04 -13.99 -12.93
N ILE A 102 0.01 -13.27 -13.36
CA ILE A 102 0.93 -13.72 -14.42
C ILE A 102 1.68 -14.98 -13.97
N GLY A 103 2.25 -14.98 -12.77
CA GLY A 103 2.95 -16.12 -12.21
C GLY A 103 2.07 -17.37 -12.16
N LYS A 104 0.80 -17.22 -11.78
CA LYS A 104 -0.17 -18.32 -11.77
C LYS A 104 -0.41 -18.93 -13.15
N ARG A 105 -0.37 -18.13 -14.22
CA ARG A 105 -0.50 -18.62 -15.59
C ARG A 105 0.76 -19.29 -16.12
N LEU A 106 1.93 -18.83 -15.70
CA LEU A 106 3.22 -19.32 -16.21
C LEU A 106 3.76 -20.55 -15.47
N LEU A 107 3.63 -20.58 -14.14
CA LEU A 107 4.45 -21.46 -13.30
C LEU A 107 3.69 -22.62 -12.67
N GLY A 108 2.35 -22.56 -12.60
CA GLY A 108 1.46 -23.65 -12.15
C GLY A 108 1.58 -24.08 -10.67
N ASP A 109 2.77 -24.03 -10.09
CA ASP A 109 3.09 -24.39 -8.71
C ASP A 109 3.05 -23.15 -7.79
N ARG A 110 2.41 -23.29 -6.62
CA ARG A 110 2.35 -22.26 -5.58
C ARG A 110 3.73 -21.79 -5.14
N GLY A 111 4.71 -22.69 -5.03
CA GLY A 111 6.07 -22.31 -4.60
C GLY A 111 6.76 -21.37 -5.59
N LEU A 112 6.65 -21.68 -6.88
CA LEU A 112 7.23 -20.89 -7.96
C LEU A 112 6.52 -19.54 -8.13
N ILE A 113 5.19 -19.48 -7.91
CA ILE A 113 4.43 -18.22 -7.94
C ILE A 113 4.92 -17.25 -6.86
N VAL A 114 5.13 -17.73 -5.64
CA VAL A 114 5.63 -16.90 -4.53
C VAL A 114 7.05 -16.42 -4.83
N ALA A 115 7.94 -17.30 -5.26
CA ALA A 115 9.31 -16.93 -5.63
C ALA A 115 9.34 -15.89 -6.76
N PHE A 116 8.51 -16.06 -7.79
CA PHE A 116 8.37 -15.10 -8.89
C PHE A 116 7.90 -13.73 -8.38
N ALA A 117 6.84 -13.69 -7.56
CA ALA A 117 6.35 -12.43 -6.97
C ALA A 117 7.41 -11.76 -6.08
N SER A 118 8.17 -12.53 -5.29
CA SER A 118 9.25 -12.01 -4.44
C SER A 118 10.35 -11.30 -5.25
N VAL A 119 10.69 -11.77 -6.45
CA VAL A 119 11.68 -11.10 -7.31
C VAL A 119 11.18 -9.72 -7.74
N PHE A 120 9.90 -9.60 -8.12
CA PHE A 120 9.33 -8.30 -8.49
C PHE A 120 9.18 -7.37 -7.29
N ARG A 121 8.81 -7.91 -6.11
CA ARG A 121 8.79 -7.15 -4.85
C ARG A 121 10.16 -6.59 -4.51
N PHE A 122 11.21 -7.39 -4.67
CA PHE A 122 12.59 -6.94 -4.50
C PHE A 122 12.94 -5.83 -5.47
N LEU A 123 12.65 -6.03 -6.76
CA LEU A 123 12.99 -5.06 -7.81
C LEU A 123 12.28 -3.72 -7.59
N CYS A 124 11.00 -3.74 -7.21
CA CYS A 124 10.26 -2.52 -6.90
C CYS A 124 10.77 -1.82 -5.64
N GLY A 125 11.09 -2.56 -4.58
CA GLY A 125 11.73 -1.99 -3.39
C GLY A 125 13.08 -1.35 -3.72
N TYR A 126 13.89 -2.02 -4.55
CA TYR A 126 15.20 -1.54 -4.99
C TYR A 126 15.08 -0.24 -5.79
N ILE A 127 14.17 -0.21 -6.78
CA ILE A 127 13.91 0.99 -7.58
C ILE A 127 13.42 2.14 -6.69
N ALA A 128 12.52 1.89 -5.75
CA ALA A 128 12.03 2.91 -4.82
C ALA A 128 13.17 3.50 -3.98
N CYS A 129 14.07 2.68 -3.46
CA CYS A 129 15.23 3.14 -2.70
C CYS A 129 16.23 3.93 -3.57
N MET A 130 16.42 3.50 -4.83
CA MET A 130 17.29 4.19 -5.78
C MET A 130 16.77 5.59 -6.16
N ILE A 131 15.44 5.74 -6.30
CA ILE A 131 14.81 7.06 -6.53
C ILE A 131 15.05 8.00 -5.33
N CYS A 132 15.15 7.45 -4.13
CA CYS A 132 15.45 8.19 -2.90
C CYS A 132 16.95 8.51 -2.70
N ASP A 133 17.82 8.14 -3.65
CA ASP A 133 19.28 8.28 -3.57
C ASP A 133 19.86 7.65 -2.29
N ILE A 134 19.30 6.51 -1.89
CA ILE A 134 19.83 5.70 -0.79
C ILE A 134 21.06 4.96 -1.30
N GLY A 135 22.18 5.02 -0.58
CA GLY A 135 23.43 4.37 -0.96
C GLY A 135 23.24 2.91 -1.38
N THR A 136 23.96 2.44 -2.40
CA THR A 136 23.73 1.14 -3.06
C THR A 136 23.67 -0.03 -2.08
N TYR A 137 24.57 -0.05 -1.09
CA TYR A 137 24.62 -1.10 -0.07
C TYR A 137 23.40 -1.09 0.87
N ASP A 138 22.94 0.09 1.24
CA ASP A 138 21.79 0.28 2.14
C ASP A 138 20.48 -0.04 1.40
N THR A 139 20.40 0.31 0.12
CA THR A 139 19.30 -0.03 -0.77
C THR A 139 19.10 -1.54 -0.91
N ILE A 140 20.17 -2.31 -1.10
CA ILE A 140 20.09 -3.78 -1.20
C ILE A 140 19.60 -4.38 0.12
N LYS A 141 20.18 -3.96 1.25
CA LYS A 141 19.80 -4.46 2.58
C LYS A 141 18.34 -4.17 2.90
N LEU A 142 17.88 -2.94 2.67
CA LEU A 142 16.51 -2.55 2.95
C LEU A 142 15.52 -3.30 2.07
N SER A 143 15.80 -3.40 0.76
CA SER A 143 14.93 -4.13 -0.18
C SER A 143 14.84 -5.61 0.16
N LEU A 144 15.97 -6.24 0.50
CA LEU A 144 16.01 -7.63 0.92
C LEU A 144 15.24 -7.83 2.24
N GLY A 145 15.43 -6.92 3.21
CA GLY A 145 14.72 -6.93 4.49
C GLY A 145 13.21 -6.82 4.32
N LEU A 146 12.74 -5.93 3.44
CA LEU A 146 11.32 -5.76 3.13
C LEU A 146 10.70 -6.99 2.48
N VAL A 147 11.40 -7.62 1.54
CA VAL A 147 10.93 -8.86 0.88
C VAL A 147 10.86 -10.01 1.87
N LEU A 148 11.86 -10.15 2.73
CA LEU A 148 11.86 -11.15 3.80
C LEU A 148 10.73 -10.91 4.79
N PHE A 149 10.50 -9.66 5.20
CA PHE A 149 9.38 -9.30 6.06
C PHE A 149 8.04 -9.68 5.43
N TRP A 150 7.85 -9.38 4.14
CA TRP A 150 6.65 -9.75 3.40
C TRP A 150 6.46 -11.27 3.31
N PHE A 151 7.55 -12.00 3.07
CA PHE A 151 7.54 -13.45 3.02
C PHE A 151 7.16 -14.09 4.35
N VAL A 152 7.64 -13.53 5.47
CA VAL A 152 7.24 -13.94 6.83
C VAL A 152 5.75 -13.69 7.05
N LEU A 153 5.24 -12.51 6.68
CA LEU A 153 3.80 -12.21 6.77
C LEU A 153 2.99 -13.22 5.96
N GLU A 154 3.35 -13.45 4.70
CA GLU A 154 2.67 -14.39 3.82
C GLU A 154 2.67 -15.81 4.39
N SER A 155 3.78 -16.25 4.96
CA SER A 155 3.90 -17.56 5.62
C SER A 155 3.01 -17.67 6.87
N VAL A 156 2.93 -16.61 7.68
CA VAL A 156 2.08 -16.57 8.88
C VAL A 156 0.60 -16.58 8.50
N PHE A 157 0.20 -15.77 7.51
CA PHE A 157 -1.19 -15.70 7.04
C PHE A 157 -1.62 -16.97 6.31
N ALA A 158 -0.76 -17.56 5.48
CA ALA A 158 -1.06 -18.82 4.80
C ALA A 158 -1.27 -19.98 5.81
N LYS A 159 -0.52 -19.97 6.92
CA LYS A 159 -0.70 -20.97 8.00
C LYS A 159 -2.03 -20.79 8.73
N LYS A 160 -2.48 -19.54 8.92
CA LYS A 160 -3.79 -19.24 9.50
C LYS A 160 -4.93 -19.74 8.61
N GLU A 161 -4.85 -19.48 7.31
CA GLU A 161 -5.87 -19.91 6.34
C GLU A 161 -6.03 -21.44 6.32
N ARG A 162 -4.92 -22.19 6.39
CA ARG A 162 -4.97 -23.66 6.47
C ARG A 162 -5.57 -24.17 7.79
N ARG A 163 -5.34 -23.48 8.91
CA ARG A 163 -5.95 -23.84 10.21
C ARG A 163 -7.46 -23.62 10.21
N ASP A 164 -7.93 -22.51 9.65
CA ASP A 164 -9.36 -22.22 9.58
C ASP A 164 -10.12 -23.14 8.60
N GLN A 165 -9.45 -23.65 7.56
CA GLN A 165 -10.01 -24.66 6.66
C GLN A 165 -9.99 -26.07 7.26
N GLY A 166 -8.98 -26.40 8.08
CA GLY A 166 -8.87 -27.69 8.77
C GLY A 166 -9.84 -27.89 9.93
N MET A 167 -10.47 -26.83 10.45
CA MET A 167 -11.53 -26.90 11.47
C MET A 167 -12.96 -27.00 10.88
N LYS A 168 -13.08 -27.07 9.55
CA LYS A 168 -14.36 -27.22 8.82
C LYS A 168 -14.57 -28.60 8.21
N LEU A 169 -13.74 -29.58 8.56
CA LEU A 169 -13.87 -31.01 8.24
C LEU A 169 -14.17 -31.79 9.51
#